data_AF-X0YFF2-F1
#
_entry.id   AF-X0YFF2-F1
#
_cell.length_a   1.000
_cell.length_b   1.000
_cell.length_c   1.000
_cell.angle_alpha   90.00
_cell.angle_beta   90.00
_cell.angle_gamma   90.00
#
_symmetry.space_group_name_H-M   'P 1'
#
loop_
_entity.id
_entity.type
_entity.pdbx_description
1 polymer ?
#
loop_
_entity_poly.entity_id
_entity_poly.type
_entity_poly.pdbx_seq_one_letter_code
_entity_poly.pdbx_strand_id
1 'polypeptide(L)'
;MKTTVSFLGNLMPDLPDRENPGVIKAVNCRPLAKSYEPFHDHVPDMAALPSACIGARSVQDYALDNFSYCGTISELYQRIDDGWTARGTGDYTGDTWEFRSFNDNVYACNGVDPLQVSTVGGPAFADVADAPPQAKHIGISRNHVIVGNLSGNPRTVQW
;
A
#
# COMPACT_ATOMS: atom_id res chain seq x y z
N MET A 1 -13.94 -29.14 7.76
CA MET A 1 -12.80 -29.62 6.95
C MET A 1 -11.87 -30.39 7.88
N LYS A 2 -11.55 -31.64 7.57
CA LYS A 2 -10.87 -32.56 8.48
C LYS A 2 -9.39 -32.14 8.59
N THR A 3 -9.00 -31.47 9.68
CA THR A 3 -7.59 -31.16 9.97
C THR A 3 -6.88 -32.46 10.29
N THR A 4 -6.34 -33.10 9.26
CA THR A 4 -5.52 -34.28 9.42
C THR A 4 -4.12 -33.76 9.73
N VAL A 5 -3.76 -33.68 11.01
CA VAL A 5 -2.40 -33.35 11.42
C VAL A 5 -1.51 -34.51 11.00
N SER A 6 -0.88 -34.37 9.83
CA SER A 6 0.22 -35.25 9.45
C SER A 6 1.38 -34.94 10.39
N PHE A 7 1.60 -35.80 11.39
CA PHE A 7 2.78 -35.72 12.25
C PHE A 7 4.00 -36.11 11.41
N LEU A 8 4.66 -35.11 10.84
CA LEU A 8 6.05 -35.23 10.44
C LEU A 8 6.87 -35.43 11.74
N GLY A 9 7.90 -36.28 11.72
CA GLY A 9 8.72 -36.58 12.91
C GLY A 9 9.37 -35.33 13.54
N ASN A 10 10.01 -35.49 14.70
CA ASN A 10 10.67 -34.37 15.39
C ASN A 10 11.69 -33.66 14.48
N LEU A 11 11.80 -32.34 14.58
CA LEU A 11 12.84 -31.58 13.87
C LEU A 11 14.19 -31.90 14.51
N MET A 12 15.07 -32.58 13.76
CA MET A 12 16.36 -33.06 14.25
C MET A 12 17.48 -32.65 13.28
N PRO A 13 17.76 -31.33 13.14
CA PRO A 13 18.75 -30.83 12.18
C PRO A 13 20.20 -31.08 12.65
N ASP A 14 20.35 -31.54 13.88
CA ASP A 14 21.61 -31.92 14.51
C ASP A 14 22.05 -33.35 14.17
N LEU A 15 21.13 -34.19 13.67
CA LEU A 15 21.47 -35.51 13.14
C LEU A 15 21.91 -35.43 11.67
N PRO A 16 22.80 -36.34 11.23
CA PRO A 16 23.19 -36.44 9.81
C PRO A 16 21.96 -36.66 8.92
N ASP A 17 21.94 -36.05 7.74
CA ASP A 17 20.84 -36.19 6.76
C ASP A 17 20.57 -37.65 6.35
N ARG A 18 21.59 -38.51 6.40
CA ARG A 18 21.48 -39.93 6.08
C ARG A 18 20.94 -40.71 7.28
N GLU A 19 19.78 -41.36 7.10
CA GLU A 19 19.09 -42.15 8.14
C GLU A 19 18.57 -41.33 9.34
N ASN A 20 18.28 -40.03 9.12
CA ASN A 20 17.64 -39.22 10.14
C ASN A 20 16.18 -39.67 10.36
N PRO A 21 15.79 -40.10 11.58
CA PRO A 21 14.41 -40.47 11.89
C PRO A 21 13.46 -39.25 11.96
N GLY A 22 14.00 -38.04 11.95
CA GLY A 22 13.28 -36.78 12.07
C GLY A 22 13.25 -35.94 10.79
N VAL A 23 12.60 -34.79 10.90
CA VAL A 23 12.57 -33.77 9.84
C VAL A 23 13.84 -32.92 9.92
N ILE A 24 14.49 -32.66 8.78
CA ILE A 24 15.69 -31.81 8.71
C ILE A 24 15.37 -30.34 8.42
N LYS A 25 14.19 -30.03 7.87
CA LYS A 25 13.77 -28.67 7.52
C LYS A 25 12.26 -28.50 7.66
N ALA A 26 11.84 -27.53 8.47
CA ALA A 26 10.46 -27.04 8.53
C ALA A 26 10.39 -25.65 7.89
N VAL A 27 9.50 -25.46 6.92
CA VAL A 27 9.25 -24.16 6.27
C VAL A 27 7.82 -23.71 6.54
N ASN A 28 7.60 -22.40 6.58
CA ASN A 28 6.28 -21.82 6.83
C ASN A 28 5.63 -22.32 8.14
N CYS A 29 6.42 -22.42 9.21
CA CYS A 29 5.96 -22.83 10.54
C CYS A 29 6.39 -21.79 11.59
N ARG A 30 5.60 -21.62 12.66
CA ARG A 30 6.03 -20.88 13.86
C ARG A 30 6.37 -21.84 15.01
N PRO A 31 7.38 -21.52 15.83
CA PRO A 31 7.77 -22.35 16.97
C PRO A 31 6.78 -22.22 18.14
N LEU A 32 6.44 -23.35 18.75
CA LEU A 32 5.73 -23.48 20.03
C LEU A 32 6.69 -24.08 21.08
N ALA A 33 6.27 -24.12 22.35
CA ALA A 33 7.11 -24.58 23.46
C ALA A 33 7.69 -26.01 23.29
N LYS A 34 6.99 -26.90 22.57
CA LYS A 34 7.43 -28.29 22.29
C LYS A 34 7.10 -28.78 20.87
N SER A 35 6.71 -27.90 19.96
CA SER A 35 6.25 -28.28 18.62
C SER A 35 6.38 -27.12 17.63
N TYR A 36 6.05 -27.38 16.37
CA TYR A 36 5.86 -26.37 15.35
C TYR A 36 4.42 -26.42 14.88
N GLU A 37 3.84 -25.25 14.65
CA GLU A 37 2.51 -25.13 14.02
C GLU A 37 2.63 -24.39 12.69
N PRO A 38 1.73 -24.66 11.72
CA PRO A 38 1.72 -23.96 10.45
C PRO A 38 1.61 -22.44 10.65
N PHE A 39 2.40 -21.69 9.89
CA PHE A 39 2.15 -20.27 9.72
C PHE A 39 0.77 -20.10 9.08
N HIS A 40 -0.05 -19.21 9.64
CA HIS A 40 -1.41 -19.03 9.11
C HIS A 40 -1.32 -18.48 7.70
N ASP A 41 -2.20 -18.95 6.82
CA ASP A 41 -2.31 -18.38 5.48
C ASP A 41 -2.85 -16.94 5.58
N HIS A 42 -2.52 -16.13 4.58
CA HIS A 42 -3.03 -14.77 4.52
C HIS A 42 -4.51 -14.80 4.12
N VAL A 43 -5.39 -14.43 5.05
CA VAL A 43 -6.82 -14.24 4.74
C VAL A 43 -7.02 -12.80 4.29
N PRO A 44 -7.54 -12.54 3.08
CA PRO A 44 -7.85 -11.17 2.66
C PRO A 44 -8.90 -10.58 3.60
N ASP A 45 -8.56 -9.44 4.20
CA ASP A 45 -9.46 -8.65 5.07
C ASP A 45 -10.44 -7.78 4.25
N MET A 46 -10.16 -7.58 2.96
CA MET A 46 -10.90 -6.64 2.11
C MET A 46 -11.03 -7.13 0.68
N ALA A 47 -11.94 -6.53 -0.07
CA ALA A 47 -12.08 -6.76 -1.49
C ALA A 47 -10.78 -6.43 -2.24
N ALA A 48 -10.48 -7.24 -3.26
CA ALA A 48 -9.35 -6.99 -4.14
C ALA A 48 -9.61 -5.75 -5.01
N LEU A 49 -8.54 -5.00 -5.30
CA LEU A 49 -8.59 -3.92 -6.29
C LEU A 49 -8.81 -4.49 -7.70
N PRO A 50 -9.47 -3.74 -8.60
CA PRO A 50 -9.67 -4.17 -9.99
C PRO A 50 -8.36 -4.33 -10.79
N SER A 51 -7.29 -3.66 -10.35
CA SER A 51 -5.97 -3.68 -11.00
C SER A 51 -4.85 -3.56 -9.96
N ALA A 52 -3.61 -3.76 -10.41
CA ALA A 52 -2.43 -3.69 -9.55
C ALA A 52 -2.30 -2.31 -8.89
N CYS A 53 -2.09 -2.31 -7.58
CA CYS A 53 -1.78 -1.10 -6.83
C CYS A 53 -0.33 -0.69 -7.08
N ILE A 54 -0.12 0.55 -7.51
CA ILE A 54 1.20 1.14 -7.82
C ILE A 54 1.59 2.26 -6.83
N GLY A 55 0.84 2.37 -5.75
CA GLY A 55 1.08 3.31 -4.65
C GLY A 55 -0.12 3.35 -3.70
N ALA A 56 0.16 3.42 -2.41
CA ALA A 56 -0.88 3.47 -1.38
C ALA A 56 -0.39 4.24 -0.15
N ARG A 57 -1.35 4.79 0.60
CA ARG A 57 -1.09 5.55 1.82
C ARG A 57 -2.30 5.50 2.74
N SER A 58 -2.04 5.26 4.02
CA SER A 58 -3.02 5.51 5.08
C SER A 58 -2.77 6.86 5.74
N VAL A 59 -3.85 7.56 6.03
CA VAL A 59 -3.89 8.91 6.60
C VAL A 59 -4.91 8.89 7.74
N GLN A 60 -4.63 9.63 8.80
CA GLN A 60 -5.55 9.82 9.92
C GLN A 60 -6.07 11.25 9.91
N ASP A 61 -7.38 11.42 10.09
CA ASP A 61 -8.02 12.73 10.25
C ASP A 61 -7.94 13.21 11.72
N TYR A 62 -8.28 14.48 11.97
CA TYR A 62 -8.40 15.09 13.30
C TYR A 62 -9.41 14.37 14.20
N ALA A 63 -10.41 13.71 13.63
CA ALA A 63 -11.35 12.85 14.36
C ALA A 63 -10.76 11.48 14.77
N LEU A 64 -9.48 11.23 14.44
CA LEU A 64 -8.75 9.96 14.63
C LEU A 64 -9.22 8.80 13.76
N ASP A 65 -10.10 9.07 12.79
CA ASP A 65 -10.51 8.11 11.77
C ASP A 65 -9.40 7.88 10.76
N ASN A 66 -9.18 6.60 10.41
CA ASN A 66 -8.14 6.20 9.46
C ASN A 66 -8.73 5.96 8.08
N PHE A 67 -8.16 6.65 7.10
CA PHE A 67 -8.51 6.51 5.70
C PHE A 67 -7.34 5.92 4.93
N SER A 68 -7.62 5.04 3.99
CA SER A 68 -6.59 4.45 3.13
C SER A 68 -6.89 4.80 1.68
N TYR A 69 -5.87 5.27 1.00
CA TYR A 69 -5.88 5.64 -0.40
C TYR A 69 -4.93 4.74 -1.16
N CYS A 70 -5.31 4.42 -2.39
CA CYS A 70 -4.42 3.73 -3.30
C CYS A 70 -4.66 4.21 -4.74
N GLY A 71 -3.68 3.99 -5.59
CA GLY A 71 -3.80 4.26 -7.01
C GLY A 71 -3.42 3.04 -7.83
N THR A 72 -4.15 2.87 -8.93
CA THR A 72 -3.80 1.98 -10.04
C THR A 72 -3.29 2.84 -11.20
N ILE A 73 -2.92 2.22 -12.32
CA ILE A 73 -2.46 2.95 -13.51
C ILE A 73 -3.53 3.94 -14.00
N SER A 74 -4.81 3.57 -13.94
CA SER A 74 -5.90 4.35 -14.52
C SER A 74 -6.74 5.14 -13.52
N GLU A 75 -6.67 4.82 -12.22
CA GLU A 75 -7.67 5.32 -11.26
C GLU A 75 -7.10 5.49 -9.84
N LEU A 76 -7.70 6.41 -9.09
CA LEU A 76 -7.46 6.58 -7.65
C LEU A 76 -8.64 6.03 -6.85
N TYR A 77 -8.36 5.33 -5.76
CA TYR A 77 -9.34 4.71 -4.90
C TYR A 77 -9.18 5.15 -3.44
N GLN A 78 -10.31 5.21 -2.75
CA GLN A 78 -10.39 5.32 -1.30
C GLN A 78 -11.03 4.05 -0.75
N ARG A 79 -10.49 3.54 0.36
CA ARG A 79 -11.11 2.46 1.11
C ARG A 79 -12.36 2.98 1.80
N ILE A 80 -13.47 2.29 1.60
CA ILE A 80 -14.74 2.51 2.31
C ILE A 80 -15.22 1.13 2.76
N ASP A 81 -15.37 0.97 4.08
CA ASP A 81 -15.63 -0.31 4.71
C ASP A 81 -14.62 -1.38 4.25
N ASP A 82 -15.12 -2.48 3.69
CA ASP A 82 -14.33 -3.60 3.18
C ASP A 82 -14.06 -3.50 1.66
N GLY A 83 -14.38 -2.35 1.03
CA GLY A 83 -14.33 -2.14 -0.41
C GLY A 83 -13.46 -0.96 -0.85
N TRP A 84 -13.26 -0.88 -2.17
CA TRP A 84 -12.55 0.22 -2.84
C TRP A 84 -13.52 1.02 -3.68
N THR A 85 -13.62 2.31 -3.38
CA THR A 85 -14.45 3.24 -4.16
C THR A 85 -13.56 4.12 -5.00
N ALA A 86 -13.85 4.18 -6.31
CA ALA A 86 -13.17 5.10 -7.22
C ALA A 86 -13.42 6.55 -6.80
N ARG A 87 -12.35 7.32 -6.79
CA ARG A 87 -12.32 8.73 -6.38
C ARG A 87 -11.58 9.61 -7.39
N GLY A 88 -10.95 9.07 -8.43
CA GLY A 88 -10.44 9.89 -9.52
C GLY A 88 -11.41 9.98 -10.69
N THR A 89 -10.90 10.48 -11.81
CA THR A 89 -11.65 10.66 -13.06
C THR A 89 -11.49 9.50 -14.05
N GLY A 90 -10.61 8.53 -13.77
CA GLY A 90 -10.43 7.31 -14.57
C GLY A 90 -9.50 7.40 -15.79
N ASP A 91 -8.83 8.55 -16.00
CA ASP A 91 -8.00 8.81 -17.18
C ASP A 91 -6.50 8.97 -16.86
N TYR A 92 -6.05 8.46 -15.72
CA TYR A 92 -4.63 8.56 -15.34
C TYR A 92 -3.74 7.60 -16.13
N THR A 93 -2.46 7.96 -16.25
CA THR A 93 -1.48 7.22 -17.06
C THR A 93 -0.12 7.04 -16.39
N GLY A 94 0.02 7.43 -15.11
CA GLY A 94 1.28 7.32 -14.38
C GLY A 94 1.63 5.89 -13.91
N ASP A 95 2.94 5.63 -13.81
CA ASP A 95 3.49 4.32 -13.44
C ASP A 95 3.63 4.10 -11.93
N THR A 96 3.61 5.17 -11.12
CA THR A 96 3.77 5.13 -9.67
C THR A 96 2.96 6.23 -9.03
N TRP A 97 2.35 5.97 -7.86
CA TRP A 97 1.69 7.02 -7.07
C TRP A 97 2.46 7.33 -5.78
N GLU A 98 2.72 8.61 -5.54
CA GLU A 98 3.17 9.12 -4.24
C GLU A 98 2.06 9.96 -3.61
N PHE A 99 1.76 9.68 -2.34
CA PHE A 99 0.72 10.36 -1.57
C PHE A 99 1.31 11.07 -0.36
N ARG A 100 0.78 12.25 -0.04
CA ARG A 100 1.08 12.99 1.19
C ARG A 100 -0.15 13.66 1.76
N SER A 101 -0.32 13.55 3.07
CA SER A 101 -1.33 14.31 3.81
C SER A 101 -0.70 15.57 4.41
N PHE A 102 -1.38 16.70 4.25
CA PHE A 102 -1.02 17.96 4.88
C PHE A 102 -2.30 18.68 5.31
N ASN A 103 -2.38 19.04 6.59
CA ASN A 103 -3.61 19.47 7.23
C ASN A 103 -4.75 18.45 6.99
N ASP A 104 -5.87 18.92 6.45
CA ASP A 104 -7.06 18.12 6.15
C ASP A 104 -7.10 17.60 4.69
N ASN A 105 -6.00 17.77 3.96
CA ASN A 105 -5.90 17.41 2.55
C ASN A 105 -4.96 16.23 2.34
N VAL A 106 -5.33 15.37 1.39
CA VAL A 106 -4.47 14.34 0.81
C VAL A 106 -4.13 14.72 -0.63
N TYR A 107 -2.83 14.79 -0.90
CA TYR A 107 -2.26 15.06 -2.21
C TYR A 107 -1.74 13.77 -2.82
N ALA A 108 -1.91 13.62 -4.13
CA ALA A 108 -1.44 12.47 -4.90
C ALA A 108 -0.76 12.93 -6.20
N CYS A 109 0.41 12.37 -6.49
CA CYS A 109 1.13 12.65 -7.74
C CYS A 109 1.71 11.38 -8.36
N ASN A 110 1.90 11.41 -9.68
CA ASN A 110 2.45 10.28 -10.42
C ASN A 110 3.49 10.65 -11.50
N GLY A 111 3.82 11.94 -11.62
CA GLY A 111 4.82 12.47 -12.56
C GLY A 111 4.32 12.69 -13.99
N VAL A 112 3.09 12.31 -14.33
CA VAL A 112 2.53 12.44 -15.68
C VAL A 112 1.25 13.28 -15.64
N ASP A 113 0.35 12.93 -14.74
CA ASP A 113 -0.94 13.60 -14.58
C ASP A 113 -0.80 14.81 -13.64
N PRO A 114 -1.73 15.79 -13.74
CA PRO A 114 -1.73 16.94 -12.86
C PRO A 114 -1.85 16.54 -11.39
N LEU A 115 -1.17 17.26 -10.49
CA LEU A 115 -1.24 17.03 -9.05
C LEU A 115 -2.70 17.04 -8.55
N GLN A 116 -3.10 15.93 -7.92
CA GLN A 116 -4.45 15.71 -7.41
C GLN A 116 -4.53 16.02 -5.92
N VAL A 117 -5.68 16.52 -5.46
CA VAL A 117 -6.01 16.74 -4.04
C VAL A 117 -7.43 16.30 -3.73
N SER A 118 -7.63 15.73 -2.55
CA SER A 118 -8.95 15.53 -1.93
C SER A 118 -8.86 15.86 -0.44
N THR A 119 -9.99 16.12 0.20
CA THR A 119 -10.04 16.19 1.67
C THR A 119 -9.95 14.78 2.25
N VAL A 120 -9.40 14.64 3.46
CA VAL A 120 -9.31 13.33 4.11
C VAL A 120 -10.73 12.79 4.36
N GLY A 121 -10.98 11.53 3.98
CA GLY A 121 -12.32 10.93 3.96
C GLY A 121 -13.30 11.52 2.92
N GLY A 122 -12.85 12.46 2.10
CA GLY A 122 -13.67 13.32 1.25
C GLY A 122 -14.19 12.72 -0.06
N PRO A 123 -14.70 13.60 -0.95
CA PRO A 123 -15.22 13.22 -2.26
C PRO A 123 -14.07 12.92 -3.25
N ALA A 124 -14.37 12.96 -4.55
CA ALA A 124 -13.40 12.73 -5.61
C ALA A 124 -12.18 13.67 -5.51
N PHE A 125 -11.03 13.16 -5.94
CA PHE A 125 -9.83 13.94 -6.19
C PHE A 125 -10.09 14.96 -7.31
N ALA A 126 -9.52 16.14 -7.13
CA ALA A 126 -9.54 17.22 -8.10
C ALA A 126 -8.14 17.79 -8.30
N ASP A 127 -7.94 18.48 -9.42
CA ASP A 127 -6.73 19.22 -9.71
C ASP A 127 -6.48 20.31 -8.65
N VAL A 128 -5.23 20.43 -8.18
CA VAL A 128 -4.86 21.39 -7.11
C VAL A 128 -5.11 22.86 -7.49
N ALA A 129 -5.01 23.21 -8.77
CA ALA A 129 -5.19 24.58 -9.27
C ALA A 129 -5.40 24.62 -10.80
N ASP A 130 -5.65 25.80 -11.37
CA ASP A 130 -5.55 26.02 -12.81
C ASP A 130 -4.08 25.92 -13.24
N ALA A 131 -3.74 24.85 -13.97
CA ALA A 131 -2.38 24.39 -14.32
C ALA A 131 -1.57 23.77 -13.16
N PRO A 132 -1.99 22.59 -12.66
CA PRO A 132 -1.25 21.89 -11.62
C PRO A 132 0.11 21.41 -12.14
N PRO A 133 1.18 21.48 -11.31
CA PRO A 133 2.44 20.87 -11.66
C PRO A 133 2.29 19.36 -11.78
N GLN A 134 2.86 18.79 -12.83
CA GLN A 134 3.01 17.35 -13.00
C GLN A 134 4.30 16.93 -12.28
N ALA A 135 4.20 16.42 -11.07
CA ALA A 135 5.33 16.12 -10.20
C ALA A 135 5.42 14.64 -9.86
N LYS A 136 6.65 14.11 -9.68
CA LYS A 136 6.85 12.72 -9.25
C LYS A 136 7.01 12.55 -7.74
N HIS A 137 7.39 13.60 -7.03
CA HIS A 137 7.66 13.55 -5.59
C HIS A 137 6.93 14.64 -4.82
N ILE A 138 6.45 14.31 -3.61
CA ILE A 138 5.80 15.24 -2.70
C ILE A 138 6.49 15.20 -1.33
N GLY A 139 6.96 16.37 -0.90
CA GLY A 139 7.50 16.63 0.43
C GLY A 139 6.65 17.65 1.17
N ILE A 140 6.85 17.72 2.48
CA ILE A 140 6.30 18.79 3.32
C ILE A 140 7.48 19.42 4.03
N SER A 141 7.60 20.74 3.91
CA SER A 141 8.62 21.50 4.64
C SER A 141 7.94 22.61 5.41
N ARG A 142 8.01 22.52 6.74
CA ARG A 142 7.28 23.39 7.67
C ARG A 142 5.78 23.39 7.37
N ASN A 143 5.30 24.44 6.69
CA ASN A 143 3.89 24.68 6.40
C ASN A 143 3.59 24.76 4.90
N HIS A 144 4.49 24.25 4.06
CA HIS A 144 4.32 24.22 2.61
C HIS A 144 4.40 22.79 2.11
N VAL A 145 3.47 22.45 1.23
CA VAL A 145 3.56 21.27 0.39
C VAL A 145 4.54 21.61 -0.72
N ILE A 146 5.56 20.77 -0.89
CA ILE A 146 6.62 20.96 -1.86
C ILE A 146 6.58 19.80 -2.83
N VAL A 147 6.61 20.11 -4.12
CA VAL A 147 6.68 19.12 -5.19
C VAL A 147 8.00 19.21 -5.93
N GLY A 148 8.49 18.07 -6.40
CA GLY A 148 9.76 17.98 -7.11
C GLY A 148 9.72 16.97 -8.24
N ASN A 149 10.76 17.03 -9.10
CA ASN A 149 10.86 16.22 -10.30
C ASN A 149 9.65 16.47 -11.23
N LEU A 150 9.60 17.69 -11.77
CA LEU A 150 8.50 18.13 -12.63
C LEU A 150 8.66 17.58 -14.05
N SER A 151 7.56 17.18 -14.67
CA SER A 151 7.47 16.85 -16.09
C SER A 151 7.90 18.08 -16.92
N GLY A 152 9.06 17.99 -17.55
CA GLY A 152 9.69 19.09 -18.29
C GLY A 152 10.87 19.74 -17.58
N ASN A 153 10.94 19.71 -16.26
CA ASN A 153 12.12 20.17 -15.50
C ASN A 153 12.37 19.32 -14.25
N PRO A 154 13.07 18.18 -14.39
CA PRO A 154 13.23 17.22 -13.30
C PRO A 154 14.11 17.75 -12.14
N ARG A 155 14.83 18.87 -12.35
CA ARG A 155 15.73 19.48 -11.36
C ARG A 155 15.09 20.62 -10.58
N THR A 156 13.83 20.95 -10.85
CA THR A 156 13.13 22.02 -10.14
C THR A 156 12.28 21.49 -8.99
N VAL A 157 12.14 22.36 -8.01
CA VAL A 157 11.26 22.22 -6.85
C VAL A 157 10.27 23.38 -6.88
N GLN A 158 9.01 23.10 -6.61
CA GLN A 158 7.93 24.09 -6.57
C GLN A 158 7.13 23.89 -5.27
N TRP A 159 6.56 24.98 -4.73
CA TRP A 159 5.75 24.99 -3.50
C TRP A 159 4.46 25.76 -3.73
#